data_AF-A0A261KT87-F1
#
_entry.id   AF-A0A261KT87-F1
#
_cell.length_a   1.000
_cell.length_b   1.000
_cell.length_c   1.000
_cell.angle_alpha   90.00
_cell.angle_beta   90.00
_cell.angle_gamma   90.00
#
_symmetry.space_group_name_H-M   'P 1'
#
loop_
_entity.id
_entity.type
_entity.pdbx_description
1 polymer ?
#
loop_
_entity_poly.entity_id
_entity_poly.type
_entity_poly.pdbx_seq_one_letter_code
_entity_poly.pdbx_strand_id
1 'polypeptide(L)'
;MFFLGISLLILGLILVIVGVIWGLVQAFAEGTLWGATYLLIPFAFVIFYMANWSQRQIRKNFILIIVGLILSLLGSAVLGNHINNKFVVDADSIPDISNISNNSENTSKKIEAIEVISDPFRDGINAATKAAKLAKVANTQAQWNEVAINWHQALILMKEVPESHPQYEAAKNRIDLYRNNREIANKKAES
;
A
#
# COMPACT_ATOMS: atom_id res chain seq x y z
N MET A 1 9.30 18.74 1.25
CA MET A 1 8.15 18.23 0.45
C MET A 1 7.35 17.17 1.20
N PHE A 2 8.01 16.17 1.82
CA PHE A 2 7.36 15.15 2.67
C PHE A 2 6.46 15.71 3.78
N PHE A 3 6.99 16.60 4.64
CA PHE A 3 6.21 17.24 5.70
C PHE A 3 5.04 18.08 5.17
N LEU A 4 5.19 18.65 3.98
CA LEU A 4 4.18 19.51 3.35
C LEU A 4 2.97 18.69 2.88
N GLY A 5 3.20 17.49 2.35
CA GLY A 5 2.11 16.58 1.98
C GLY A 5 1.40 15.96 3.19
N ILE A 6 2.09 15.70 4.30
CA ILE A 6 1.46 15.27 5.57
C ILE A 6 0.53 16.36 6.10
N SER A 7 0.99 17.62 6.10
CA SER A 7 0.17 18.76 6.53
C SER A 7 -1.09 18.92 5.67
N LEU A 8 -1.00 18.73 4.35
CA LEU A 8 -2.15 18.79 3.45
C LEU A 8 -3.13 17.62 3.66
N LEU A 9 -2.62 16.41 3.90
CA LEU A 9 -3.45 15.25 4.20
C LEU A 9 -4.25 15.46 5.48
N ILE A 10 -3.58 15.88 6.56
CA ILE A 10 -4.21 16.16 7.85
C ILE A 10 -5.24 17.28 7.69
N LEU A 11 -4.92 18.35 6.97
CA LEU A 11 -5.85 19.45 6.72
C LEU A 11 -7.10 19.00 5.94
N GLY A 12 -6.92 18.18 4.90
CA GLY A 12 -8.04 17.60 4.15
C GLY A 12 -8.92 16.70 5.02
N LEU A 13 -8.32 15.90 5.91
CA LEU A 13 -9.04 15.02 6.82
C LEU A 13 -9.84 15.83 7.87
N ILE A 14 -9.27 16.92 8.39
CA ILE A 14 -9.96 17.85 9.29
C ILE A 14 -11.17 18.48 8.60
N LEU A 15 -11.03 18.95 7.35
CA LEU A 15 -12.15 19.54 6.60
C LEU A 15 -13.28 18.53 6.36
N VAL A 16 -12.95 17.27 6.09
CA VAL A 16 -13.95 16.19 5.95
C VAL A 16 -14.68 15.97 7.27
N ILE A 17 -13.97 15.89 8.40
CA ILE A 17 -14.59 15.71 9.71
C ILE A 17 -15.53 16.88 10.05
N VAL A 18 -15.09 18.12 9.82
CA VAL A 18 -15.92 19.32 10.07
C VAL A 18 -17.17 19.31 9.19
N GLY A 19 -17.03 18.94 7.91
CA GLY A 19 -18.15 18.83 6.98
C GLY A 19 -19.16 17.76 7.40
N VAL A 20 -18.68 16.61 7.88
CA VAL A 20 -19.53 15.51 8.37
C VAL A 20 -20.26 15.92 9.65
N ILE A 21 -19.57 16.55 10.61
CA ILE A 21 -20.19 17.00 11.87
C ILE A 21 -21.27 18.04 11.59
N TRP A 22 -21.00 19.04 10.73
CA TRP A 22 -22.01 20.02 10.34
C TRP A 22 -23.18 19.33 9.60
N GLY A 23 -22.89 18.44 8.65
CA GLY A 23 -23.91 17.67 7.94
C GLY A 23 -24.83 16.88 8.87
N LEU A 24 -24.27 16.27 9.91
CA LEU A 24 -25.01 15.54 10.93
C LEU A 24 -25.95 16.45 11.74
N VAL A 25 -25.46 17.60 12.20
CA VAL A 25 -26.28 18.60 12.91
C VAL A 25 -27.45 19.05 12.03
N GLN A 26 -27.19 19.28 10.74
CA GLN A 26 -28.21 19.71 9.80
C GLN A 26 -29.23 18.60 9.49
N ALA A 27 -28.80 17.34 9.46
CA ALA A 27 -29.72 16.21 9.32
C ALA A 27 -30.70 16.12 10.50
N PHE A 28 -30.24 16.34 11.73
CA PHE A 28 -31.12 16.42 12.90
C PHE A 28 -32.03 17.65 12.90
N ALA A 29 -31.56 18.77 12.34
CA ALA A 29 -32.37 20.00 12.24
C ALA A 29 -33.53 19.86 11.24
N GLU A 30 -33.35 19.09 10.17
CA GLU A 30 -34.41 18.82 9.18
C GLU A 30 -35.42 17.76 9.68
N GLY A 31 -34.98 16.83 10.53
CA GLY A 31 -35.85 15.88 11.20
C GLY A 31 -35.10 14.78 11.95
N THR A 32 -35.68 14.29 13.02
CA THR A 32 -35.13 13.18 13.81
C THR A 32 -34.94 11.91 13.00
N LEU A 33 -35.81 11.67 12.00
CA LEU A 33 -35.65 10.53 11.10
C LEU A 33 -34.39 10.68 10.25
N TRP A 34 -34.13 11.86 9.69
CA TRP A 34 -32.93 12.12 8.88
C TRP A 34 -31.65 11.99 9.69
N GLY A 35 -31.61 12.54 10.91
CA GLY A 35 -30.47 12.35 11.83
C GLY A 35 -30.24 10.89 12.23
N ALA A 36 -31.29 10.14 12.55
CA ALA A 36 -31.19 8.73 12.92
C ALA A 36 -30.72 7.86 11.75
N THR A 37 -31.22 8.13 10.54
CA THR A 37 -30.83 7.40 9.33
C THR A 37 -29.36 7.64 9.01
N TYR A 38 -28.90 8.89 9.18
CA TYR A 38 -27.50 9.27 8.98
C TYR A 38 -26.54 8.51 9.92
N LEU A 39 -26.97 8.24 11.16
CA LEU A 39 -26.14 7.57 12.17
C LEU A 39 -26.16 6.03 12.04
N LEU A 40 -27.32 5.45 11.75
CA LEU A 40 -27.53 4.01 11.77
C LEU A 40 -27.19 3.33 10.44
N ILE A 41 -27.32 4.04 9.32
CA ILE A 41 -27.15 3.44 7.99
C ILE A 41 -25.88 3.99 7.36
N PRO A 42 -24.83 3.16 7.19
CA PRO A 42 -23.67 3.57 6.40
C PRO A 42 -24.14 3.95 4.99
N PHE A 43 -23.59 5.04 4.45
CA PHE A 43 -23.97 5.63 3.16
C PHE A 43 -25.32 6.35 3.08
N ALA A 44 -26.16 6.36 4.14
CA ALA A 44 -27.39 7.16 4.13
C ALA A 44 -27.14 8.67 4.03
N PHE A 45 -25.94 9.13 4.40
CA PHE A 45 -25.53 10.50 4.15
C PHE A 45 -25.65 10.87 2.66
N VAL A 46 -25.33 9.97 1.73
CA VAL A 46 -25.42 10.22 0.28
C VAL A 46 -26.87 10.46 -0.13
N ILE A 47 -27.79 9.67 0.42
CA ILE A 47 -29.23 9.79 0.17
C ILE A 47 -29.76 11.12 0.70
N PHE A 48 -29.37 11.50 1.92
CA PHE A 48 -29.71 12.81 2.49
C PHE A 48 -29.22 13.98 1.62
N TYR A 49 -27.97 13.93 1.15
CA TYR A 49 -27.42 14.97 0.27
C TYR A 49 -28.10 14.99 -1.11
N MET A 50 -28.49 13.84 -1.66
CA MET A 50 -29.25 13.77 -2.91
C MET A 50 -30.68 14.29 -2.76
N ALA A 51 -31.38 13.90 -1.69
CA ALA A 51 -32.75 14.30 -1.42
C ALA A 51 -32.85 15.82 -1.15
N ASN A 52 -31.87 16.37 -0.42
CA ASN A 52 -31.90 17.77 -0.02
C ASN A 52 -30.97 18.67 -0.86
N TRP A 53 -30.58 18.20 -2.06
CA TRP A 53 -29.67 18.89 -2.99
C TRP A 53 -30.13 20.30 -3.38
N SER A 54 -31.45 20.55 -3.34
CA SER A 54 -32.06 21.85 -3.62
C SER A 54 -31.67 22.93 -2.61
N GLN A 55 -31.36 22.56 -1.36
CA GLN A 55 -30.96 23.52 -0.34
C GLN A 55 -29.54 24.06 -0.60
N ARG A 56 -29.43 25.37 -0.80
CA ARG A 56 -28.14 26.05 -1.04
C ARG A 56 -27.09 25.77 0.04
N GLN A 57 -27.51 25.54 1.28
CA GLN A 57 -26.60 25.28 2.40
C GLN A 57 -26.01 23.86 2.32
N ILE A 58 -26.84 22.87 2.01
CA ILE A 58 -26.44 21.45 1.91
C ILE A 58 -25.49 21.25 0.72
N ARG A 59 -25.75 21.93 -0.40
CA ARG A 59 -24.86 21.92 -1.57
C ARG A 59 -23.46 22.47 -1.26
N LYS A 60 -23.37 23.55 -0.49
CA LYS A 60 -22.07 24.13 -0.10
C LYS A 60 -21.26 23.17 0.79
N ASN A 61 -21.93 22.54 1.75
CA ASN A 61 -21.29 21.59 2.66
C ASN A 61 -20.81 20.34 1.91
N PHE A 62 -21.60 19.85 0.95
CA PHE A 62 -21.20 18.74 0.10
C PHE A 62 -19.97 19.08 -0.76
N ILE A 63 -19.92 20.30 -1.33
CA ILE A 63 -18.75 20.77 -2.09
C ILE A 63 -17.50 20.84 -1.21
N LEU A 64 -17.61 21.30 0.04
CA LEU A 64 -16.47 21.33 0.97
C LEU A 64 -15.90 19.92 1.25
N ILE A 65 -16.76 18.92 1.37
CA ILE A 65 -16.34 17.52 1.56
C ILE A 65 -15.64 16.98 0.31
N ILE A 66 -16.22 17.22 -0.88
CA ILE A 66 -15.62 16.83 -2.17
C ILE A 66 -14.24 17.49 -2.34
N VAL A 67 -14.13 18.78 -2.05
CA VAL A 67 -12.86 19.53 -2.11
C VAL A 67 -11.85 18.95 -1.11
N GLY A 68 -12.27 18.65 0.12
CA GLY A 68 -11.41 18.01 1.12
C GLY A 68 -10.87 16.65 0.68
N LEU A 69 -11.71 15.81 0.07
CA LEU A 69 -11.31 14.51 -0.48
C LEU A 69 -10.31 14.67 -1.64
N ILE A 70 -10.56 15.62 -2.54
CA ILE A 70 -9.64 15.93 -3.64
C ILE A 70 -8.29 16.39 -3.09
N LEU A 71 -8.26 17.33 -2.13
CA LEU A 71 -7.01 17.76 -1.50
C LEU A 71 -6.27 16.62 -0.80
N SER A 72 -6.99 15.72 -0.13
CA SER A 72 -6.38 14.57 0.56
C SER A 72 -5.77 13.56 -0.42
N LEU A 73 -6.43 13.35 -1.57
CA LEU A 73 -5.92 12.54 -2.69
C LEU A 73 -4.67 13.17 -3.31
N LEU A 74 -4.67 14.49 -3.55
CA LEU A 74 -3.50 15.21 -4.07
C LEU A 74 -2.32 15.17 -3.08
N GLY A 75 -2.57 15.38 -1.79
CA GLY A 75 -1.55 15.27 -0.74
C GLY A 75 -0.91 13.87 -0.68
N SER A 76 -1.72 12.83 -0.86
CA SER A 76 -1.27 11.44 -0.90
C SER A 76 -0.38 11.15 -2.12
N ALA A 77 -0.70 11.73 -3.29
CA ALA A 77 0.10 11.57 -4.51
C ALA A 77 1.50 12.20 -4.38
N VAL A 78 1.60 13.38 -3.74
CA VAL A 78 2.89 14.07 -3.49
C VAL A 78 3.82 13.25 -2.56
N LEU A 79 3.25 12.52 -1.59
CA LEU A 79 4.01 11.58 -0.74
C LEU A 79 4.48 10.33 -1.50
N GLY A 80 3.63 9.81 -2.39
CA GLY A 80 3.92 8.58 -3.16
C GLY A 80 5.16 8.69 -4.05
N ASN A 81 5.51 9.89 -4.52
CA ASN A 81 6.67 10.08 -5.40
C ASN A 81 8.03 10.01 -4.67
N HIS A 82 8.08 10.22 -3.35
CA HIS A 82 9.35 10.30 -2.59
C HIS A 82 9.93 8.95 -2.14
N ILE A 83 9.15 7.88 -2.16
CA ILE A 83 9.56 6.52 -1.77
C ILE A 83 10.15 5.71 -2.92
N ASN A 84 9.95 6.14 -4.17
CA ASN A 84 10.34 5.40 -5.37
C ASN A 84 11.82 5.61 -5.73
N ASN A 85 12.37 6.80 -5.45
CA ASN A 85 13.73 7.17 -5.84
C ASN A 85 14.82 6.73 -4.86
N LYS A 86 14.47 6.08 -3.73
CA LYS A 86 15.45 5.68 -2.70
C LYS A 86 15.83 4.20 -2.69
N PHE A 87 15.28 3.41 -3.63
CA PHE A 87 15.48 1.97 -3.73
C PHE A 87 15.93 1.51 -5.13
N VAL A 88 16.53 2.40 -5.91
CA VAL A 88 17.41 1.97 -7.00
C VAL A 88 18.74 1.63 -6.33
N VAL A 89 19.08 0.33 -6.33
CA VAL A 89 20.42 -0.11 -5.94
C VAL A 89 21.36 0.37 -7.04
N ASP A 90 22.10 1.44 -6.76
CA ASP A 90 23.18 1.90 -7.63
C ASP A 90 24.25 0.80 -7.64
N ALA A 91 24.33 0.07 -8.76
CA ALA A 91 25.21 -1.10 -8.94
C ALA A 91 26.71 -0.77 -8.72
N ASP A 92 27.08 0.52 -8.79
CA ASP A 92 28.44 1.01 -8.54
C ASP A 92 28.83 1.03 -7.04
N SER A 93 27.88 0.73 -6.13
CA SER A 93 28.13 0.73 -4.68
C SER A 93 28.56 -0.62 -4.10
N ILE A 94 28.72 -1.65 -4.95
CA ILE A 94 29.11 -3.01 -4.50
C ILE A 94 30.63 -3.05 -4.30
N PRO A 95 31.15 -3.29 -3.09
CA PRO A 95 32.59 -3.45 -2.88
C PRO A 95 33.08 -4.74 -3.55
N ASP A 96 34.22 -4.68 -4.22
CA ASP A 96 34.90 -5.81 -4.87
C ASP A 96 35.20 -6.93 -3.86
N ILE A 97 34.57 -8.10 -4.04
CA ILE A 97 34.56 -9.22 -3.08
C ILE A 97 35.79 -10.14 -3.24
N SER A 98 36.81 -9.75 -4.01
CA SER A 98 37.95 -10.62 -4.36
C SER A 98 38.97 -10.92 -3.23
N ASN A 99 38.85 -10.36 -2.02
CA ASN A 99 39.88 -10.47 -0.97
C ASN A 99 39.52 -11.26 0.30
N ILE A 100 38.47 -12.09 0.30
CA ILE A 100 38.11 -12.92 1.47
C ILE A 100 38.49 -14.38 1.24
N SER A 101 39.80 -14.66 1.24
CA SER A 101 40.33 -16.00 1.48
C SER A 101 41.68 -15.81 2.15
N ASN A 102 41.72 -15.94 3.48
CA ASN A 102 42.88 -16.29 4.32
C ASN A 102 42.58 -15.98 5.79
N ASN A 103 41.90 -16.90 6.48
CA ASN A 103 42.12 -17.24 7.91
C ASN A 103 41.06 -18.26 8.36
N SER A 104 41.25 -19.50 7.94
CA SER A 104 40.59 -20.67 8.51
C SER A 104 41.64 -21.41 9.33
N GLU A 105 41.73 -21.16 10.64
CA GLU A 105 42.34 -22.14 11.58
C GLU A 105 42.20 -21.85 13.08
N ASN A 106 41.57 -20.75 13.51
CA ASN A 106 41.29 -20.57 14.95
C ASN A 106 39.93 -19.92 15.16
N THR A 107 38.90 -20.75 15.38
CA THR A 107 37.76 -20.56 16.32
C THR A 107 36.71 -21.67 16.07
N SER A 108 37.10 -22.94 16.28
CA SER A 108 36.22 -24.13 16.17
C SER A 108 35.28 -24.31 17.38
N LYS A 109 34.91 -23.22 18.09
CA LYS A 109 33.97 -23.30 19.24
C LYS A 109 33.13 -22.04 19.49
N LYS A 110 33.10 -21.09 18.55
CA LYS A 110 32.37 -19.80 18.70
C LYS A 110 31.93 -19.25 17.34
N ILE A 111 31.33 -20.10 16.50
CA ILE A 111 30.71 -19.67 15.24
C ILE A 111 29.33 -20.34 15.18
N GLU A 112 28.41 -19.84 16.02
CA GLU A 112 26.97 -20.13 15.94
C GLU A 112 26.16 -18.83 15.78
N ALA A 113 26.83 -17.72 15.49
CA ALA A 113 26.18 -16.45 15.22
C ALA A 113 27.12 -15.62 14.35
N ILE A 114 26.72 -15.45 13.09
CA ILE A 114 27.08 -14.47 12.05
C ILE A 114 27.15 -15.25 10.73
N GLU A 115 25.98 -15.72 10.32
CA GLU A 115 25.68 -15.89 8.92
C GLU A 115 24.69 -14.76 8.64
N VAL A 116 25.04 -13.81 7.76
CA VAL A 116 24.04 -12.90 7.19
C VAL A 116 23.22 -13.75 6.25
N ILE A 117 22.36 -14.60 6.82
CA ILE A 117 21.46 -15.47 6.06
C ILE A 117 20.45 -14.53 5.43
N SER A 118 20.52 -14.40 4.10
CA SER A 118 19.41 -13.89 3.31
C SER A 118 18.19 -14.74 3.66
N ASP A 119 17.14 -14.14 4.24
CA ASP A 119 15.91 -14.84 4.63
C ASP A 119 14.96 -14.89 3.42
N PRO A 120 14.84 -16.04 2.73
CA PRO A 120 14.05 -16.13 1.50
C PRO A 120 12.57 -15.89 1.79
N PHE A 121 12.10 -16.19 2.99
CA PHE A 121 10.71 -15.94 3.36
C PHE A 121 10.47 -14.43 3.43
N ARG A 122 11.28 -13.70 4.20
CA ARG A 122 11.16 -12.23 4.31
C ARG A 122 11.29 -11.55 2.95
N ASP A 123 12.27 -11.97 2.16
CA ASP A 123 12.53 -11.35 0.85
C ASP A 123 11.39 -11.65 -0.13
N GLY A 124 10.82 -12.87 -0.08
CA GLY A 124 9.64 -13.22 -0.87
C GLY A 124 8.40 -12.41 -0.48
N ILE A 125 8.18 -12.15 0.81
CA ILE A 125 7.11 -11.25 1.28
C ILE A 125 7.33 -9.83 0.78
N ASN A 126 8.57 -9.34 0.78
CA ASN A 126 8.90 -8.00 0.29
C ASN A 126 8.62 -7.88 -1.22
N ALA A 127 9.01 -8.88 -2.02
CA ALA A 127 8.73 -8.94 -3.45
C ALA A 127 7.22 -8.98 -3.73
N ALA A 128 6.46 -9.82 -3.01
CA ALA A 128 5.00 -9.90 -3.13
C ALA A 128 4.31 -8.58 -2.76
N THR A 129 4.79 -7.91 -1.71
CA THR A 129 4.28 -6.61 -1.27
C THR A 129 4.55 -5.53 -2.31
N LYS A 130 5.74 -5.54 -2.92
CA LYS A 130 6.08 -4.65 -4.04
C LYS A 130 5.17 -4.91 -5.24
N ALA A 131 4.97 -6.17 -5.62
CA ALA A 131 4.07 -6.56 -6.70
C ALA A 131 2.63 -6.05 -6.45
N ALA A 132 2.09 -6.25 -5.25
CA ALA A 132 0.75 -5.80 -4.90
C ALA A 132 0.61 -4.27 -4.89
N LYS A 133 1.65 -3.54 -4.50
CA LYS A 133 1.66 -2.07 -4.56
C LYS A 133 1.70 -1.56 -6.01
N LEU A 134 2.57 -2.13 -6.84
CA LEU A 134 2.65 -1.80 -8.26
C LEU A 134 1.33 -2.09 -8.98
N ALA A 135 0.70 -3.23 -8.69
CA ALA A 135 -0.56 -3.64 -9.30
C ALA A 135 -1.70 -2.64 -9.07
N LYS A 136 -1.68 -1.88 -7.96
CA LYS A 136 -2.71 -0.88 -7.66
C LYS A 136 -2.66 0.34 -8.57
N VAL A 137 -1.50 0.63 -9.15
CA VAL A 137 -1.24 1.83 -9.96
C VAL A 137 -0.85 1.51 -11.40
N ALA A 138 -0.74 0.23 -11.74
CA ALA A 138 -0.39 -0.23 -13.09
C ALA A 138 -1.54 0.03 -14.07
N ASN A 139 -1.23 0.73 -15.16
CA ASN A 139 -2.15 1.07 -16.24
C ASN A 139 -1.58 0.76 -17.62
N THR A 140 -0.29 0.41 -17.72
CA THR A 140 0.37 0.07 -18.99
C THR A 140 0.87 -1.36 -18.99
N GLN A 141 1.01 -1.94 -20.18
CA GLN A 141 1.60 -3.27 -20.37
C GLN A 141 2.97 -3.41 -19.67
N ALA A 142 3.84 -2.40 -19.79
CA ALA A 142 5.15 -2.39 -19.14
C ALA A 142 5.05 -2.45 -17.60
N GLN A 143 4.08 -1.73 -17.01
CA GLN A 143 3.85 -1.76 -15.56
C GLN A 143 3.29 -3.11 -15.12
N TRP A 144 2.38 -3.72 -15.89
CA TRP A 144 1.88 -5.06 -15.60
C TRP A 144 2.95 -6.15 -15.73
N ASN A 145 3.88 -6.00 -16.67
CA ASN A 145 5.07 -6.85 -16.75
C ASN A 145 5.94 -6.73 -15.49
N GLU A 146 6.15 -5.52 -14.97
CA GLU A 146 6.90 -5.32 -13.72
C GLU A 146 6.19 -5.98 -12.53
N VAL A 147 4.86 -5.87 -12.45
CA VAL A 147 4.05 -6.57 -11.43
C VAL A 147 4.26 -8.09 -11.52
N ALA A 148 4.21 -8.66 -12.73
CA ALA A 148 4.41 -10.09 -12.95
C ALA A 148 5.82 -10.56 -12.55
N ILE A 149 6.86 -9.76 -12.84
CA ILE A 149 8.25 -10.04 -12.43
C ILE A 149 8.34 -10.10 -10.90
N ASN A 150 7.76 -9.15 -10.18
CA ASN A 150 7.82 -9.13 -8.72
C ASN A 150 7.05 -10.31 -8.08
N TRP A 151 5.90 -10.71 -8.65
CA TRP A 151 5.21 -11.94 -8.22
C TRP A 151 6.03 -13.20 -8.51
N HIS A 152 6.76 -13.23 -9.63
CA HIS A 152 7.64 -14.35 -9.96
C HIS A 152 8.81 -14.45 -8.96
N GLN A 153 9.44 -13.33 -8.63
CA GLN A 153 10.53 -13.29 -7.63
C GLN A 153 10.03 -13.78 -6.27
N ALA A 154 8.83 -13.34 -5.85
CA ALA A 154 8.23 -13.83 -4.61
C ALA A 154 7.99 -15.34 -4.64
N LEU A 155 7.56 -15.89 -5.78
CA LEU A 155 7.35 -17.33 -5.96
C LEU A 155 8.65 -18.14 -5.84
N ILE A 156 9.76 -17.64 -6.43
CA ILE A 156 11.07 -18.28 -6.35
C ILE A 156 11.54 -18.31 -4.89
N LEU A 157 11.53 -17.14 -4.23
CA LEU A 157 12.00 -17.00 -2.86
C LEU A 157 11.19 -17.85 -1.87
N MET A 158 9.86 -17.97 -2.06
CA MET A 158 9.03 -18.85 -1.24
C MET A 158 9.35 -20.34 -1.41
N LYS A 159 9.84 -20.75 -2.59
CA LYS A 159 10.29 -22.13 -2.84
C LYS A 159 11.67 -22.43 -2.26
N GLU A 160 12.47 -21.39 -2.00
CA GLU A 160 13.80 -21.49 -1.41
C GLU A 160 13.78 -21.52 0.13
N VAL A 161 12.61 -21.30 0.75
CA VAL A 161 12.47 -21.39 2.21
C VAL A 161 12.72 -22.84 2.66
N PRO A 162 13.71 -23.08 3.55
CA PRO A 162 14.03 -24.44 4.00
C PRO A 162 12.96 -24.97 4.95
N GLU A 163 12.82 -26.30 5.01
CA GLU A 163 11.82 -26.98 5.86
C GLU A 163 12.01 -26.68 7.35
N SER A 164 13.24 -26.40 7.78
CA SER A 164 13.58 -26.01 9.15
C SER A 164 13.16 -24.57 9.50
N HIS A 165 12.76 -23.76 8.52
CA HIS A 165 12.38 -22.37 8.75
C HIS A 165 11.02 -22.29 9.48
N PRO A 166 10.87 -21.44 10.51
CA PRO A 166 9.61 -21.31 11.25
C PRO A 166 8.39 -20.93 10.38
N GLN A 167 8.62 -20.34 9.20
CA GLN A 167 7.58 -19.91 8.26
C GLN A 167 7.43 -20.85 7.05
N TYR A 168 8.04 -22.04 7.04
CA TYR A 168 8.02 -22.93 5.89
C TYR A 168 6.59 -23.28 5.40
N GLU A 169 5.69 -23.66 6.31
CA GLU A 169 4.29 -23.94 5.93
C GLU A 169 3.56 -22.68 5.45
N ALA A 170 3.86 -21.52 6.02
CA ALA A 170 3.33 -20.25 5.53
C ALA A 170 3.86 -19.92 4.12
N ALA A 171 5.10 -20.29 3.81
CA ALA A 171 5.70 -20.11 2.48
C ALA A 171 4.98 -20.98 1.45
N LYS A 172 4.80 -22.28 1.73
CA LYS A 172 4.06 -23.22 0.88
C LYS A 172 2.66 -22.73 0.55
N ASN A 173 1.91 -22.29 1.56
CA ASN A 173 0.54 -21.80 1.38
C ASN A 173 0.46 -20.53 0.49
N ARG A 174 1.55 -19.77 0.35
CA ARG A 174 1.60 -18.55 -0.47
C ARG A 174 1.97 -18.80 -1.94
N ILE A 175 2.54 -19.95 -2.26
CA ILE A 175 3.02 -20.27 -3.62
C ILE A 175 1.89 -20.19 -4.64
N ASP A 176 0.73 -20.79 -4.37
CA ASP A 176 -0.41 -20.78 -5.31
C ASP A 176 -1.02 -19.40 -5.46
N LEU A 177 -1.11 -18.64 -4.36
CA LEU A 177 -1.55 -17.24 -4.39
C LEU A 177 -0.64 -16.39 -5.30
N TYR A 178 0.68 -16.53 -5.17
CA TYR A 178 1.64 -15.73 -5.94
C TYR A 178 1.64 -16.14 -7.42
N ARG A 179 1.45 -17.43 -7.71
CA ARG A 179 1.27 -17.93 -9.08
C ARG A 179 0.02 -17.30 -9.73
N ASN A 180 -1.12 -17.36 -9.06
CA ASN A 180 -2.38 -16.82 -9.58
C ASN A 180 -2.28 -15.29 -9.82
N ASN A 181 -1.68 -14.56 -8.89
CA ASN A 181 -1.50 -13.11 -9.05
C ASN A 181 -0.57 -12.77 -10.21
N ARG A 182 0.49 -13.56 -10.43
CA ARG A 182 1.37 -13.42 -11.60
C ARG A 182 0.61 -13.65 -12.91
N GLU A 183 -0.25 -14.66 -12.96
CA GLU A 183 -1.05 -14.94 -14.17
C GLU A 183 -2.01 -13.80 -14.50
N ILE A 184 -2.67 -13.21 -13.48
CA ILE A 184 -3.51 -12.03 -13.67
C ILE A 184 -2.69 -10.85 -14.21
N ALA A 185 -1.49 -10.64 -13.68
CA ALA A 185 -0.59 -9.59 -14.16
C ALA A 185 -0.14 -9.82 -15.61
N ASN A 186 0.22 -11.06 -15.97
CA ASN A 186 0.58 -11.41 -17.36
C ASN A 186 -0.57 -11.13 -18.33
N LYS A 187 -1.80 -11.56 -18.01
CA LYS A 187 -2.97 -11.31 -18.86
C LYS A 187 -3.21 -9.81 -19.09
N LYS A 188 -2.98 -8.99 -18.06
CA LYS A 188 -3.09 -7.52 -18.16
C LYS A 188 -1.91 -6.87 -18.88
N ALA A 189 -0.79 -7.55 -18.98
CA ALA A 189 0.33 -7.12 -19.81
C ALA A 189 0.12 -7.49 -21.29
N GLU A 190 -0.73 -8.47 -21.59
CA GLU A 190 -1.05 -8.88 -22.96
C GLU A 190 -2.23 -8.11 -23.58
N SER A 191 -2.98 -7.36 -22.76
CA SER A 191 -4.14 -6.53 -23.15
C SER A 191 -3.75 -5.11 -23.54
#